data_AF-A0A1L9BRY2-F1
#
_entry.id   AF-A0A1L9BRY2-F1
#
_cell.length_a   1.000
_cell.length_b   1.000
_cell.length_c   1.000
_cell.angle_alpha   90.00
_cell.angle_beta   90.00
_cell.angle_gamma   90.00
#
_symmetry.space_group_name_H-M   'P 1'
#
loop_
_entity.id
_entity.type
_entity.pdbx_description
1 polymer ?
#
loop_
_entity_poly.entity_id
_entity_poly.type
_entity_poly.pdbx_seq_one_letter_code
_entity_poly.pdbx_strand_id
1 'polypeptide(L)'
;MGDSSFIDAFYTRHLEMHQYLLEQKEVSFASDLNTTFARSLVLAIASFFEHEVTEIVRQVPAVYAKGQPMIAAMIEKNVIARKYHTWFDWDARSAGPFLALFGSEYKSAVQARLKKGGSEYTAISAFLELGNIRNRLVHQNYVQFQVERTSEELHALFRDALPVLKFMRESLGVDTAVPPEDSADISADSKSDLATLFYGNGAD
;
A
#
# COMPACT_ATOMS: atom_id res chain seq x y z
N MET A 1 -7.10 10.70 -3.52
CA MET A 1 -6.78 9.85 -2.35
C MET A 1 -7.74 8.68 -2.43
N GLY A 2 -7.27 7.43 -2.36
CA GLY A 2 -8.20 6.30 -2.25
C GLY A 2 -9.15 6.52 -1.07
N ASP A 3 -10.40 6.12 -1.23
CA ASP A 3 -11.41 6.36 -0.22
C ASP A 3 -11.11 5.53 1.04
N SER A 4 -10.48 6.12 2.05
CA SER A 4 -10.16 5.41 3.31
C SER A 4 -11.42 5.00 4.10
N SER A 5 -12.60 5.50 3.70
CA SER A 5 -13.87 5.25 4.40
C SER A 5 -14.23 3.76 4.45
N PHE A 6 -13.72 2.93 3.54
CA PHE A 6 -14.02 1.49 3.58
C PHE A 6 -13.34 0.79 4.77
N ILE A 7 -12.15 1.24 5.21
CA ILE A 7 -11.51 0.70 6.42
C ILE A 7 -12.30 1.14 7.65
N ASP A 8 -12.76 2.38 7.67
CA ASP A 8 -13.62 2.89 8.75
C ASP A 8 -14.93 2.13 8.82
N ALA A 9 -15.61 1.93 7.69
CA ALA A 9 -16.84 1.17 7.62
C ALA A 9 -16.62 -0.31 7.97
N PHE A 10 -15.47 -0.89 7.62
CA PHE A 10 -15.10 -2.24 8.05
C PHE A 10 -14.94 -2.33 9.56
N TYR A 11 -14.30 -1.32 10.17
CA TYR A 11 -14.14 -1.21 11.62
C TYR A 11 -15.46 -0.97 12.35
N THR A 12 -16.28 -0.01 11.92
CA THR A 12 -17.58 0.29 12.54
C THR A 12 -18.52 -0.92 12.50
N ARG A 13 -18.64 -1.61 11.36
CA ARG A 13 -19.48 -2.83 11.26
C ARG A 13 -19.04 -3.92 12.23
N HIS A 14 -17.74 -4.03 12.48
CA HIS A 14 -17.24 -4.98 13.46
C HIS A 14 -17.64 -4.60 14.89
N LEU A 15 -17.50 -3.33 15.26
CA LEU A 15 -17.91 -2.84 16.58
C LEU A 15 -19.40 -3.07 16.83
N GLU A 16 -20.24 -2.81 15.82
CA GLU A 16 -21.69 -3.07 15.89
C GLU A 16 -21.98 -4.55 16.13
N MET A 17 -21.29 -5.45 15.42
CA MET A 17 -21.46 -6.90 15.59
C MET A 17 -20.95 -7.40 16.94
N HIS A 18 -19.82 -6.88 17.42
CA HIS A 18 -19.29 -7.18 18.73
C HIS A 18 -20.26 -6.73 19.84
N GLN A 19 -20.77 -5.50 19.73
CA GLN A 19 -21.75 -4.94 20.66
C GLN A 19 -23.04 -5.76 20.68
N TYR A 20 -23.55 -6.16 19.51
CA TYR A 20 -24.72 -7.03 19.40
C TYR A 20 -24.52 -8.36 20.16
N LEU A 21 -23.36 -9.02 20.01
CA LEU A 21 -23.08 -10.28 20.71
C LEU A 21 -23.02 -10.08 22.23
N LEU A 22 -22.47 -8.97 22.71
CA LEU A 22 -22.48 -8.64 24.13
C LEU A 22 -23.90 -8.44 24.66
N GLU A 23 -24.76 -7.75 23.90
CA GLU A 23 -26.17 -7.54 24.23
C GLU A 23 -26.97 -8.85 24.29
N GLN A 24 -26.63 -9.82 23.43
CA GLN A 24 -27.18 -11.17 23.47
C GLN A 24 -26.56 -12.07 24.56
N LYS A 25 -25.62 -11.54 25.37
CA LYS A 25 -24.88 -12.27 26.42
C LYS A 25 -23.98 -13.39 25.88
N GLU A 26 -23.60 -13.33 24.61
CA GLU A 26 -22.71 -14.29 23.94
C GLU A 26 -21.24 -13.89 24.08
N VAL A 27 -20.76 -13.79 25.33
CA VAL A 27 -19.45 -13.20 25.66
C VAL A 27 -18.27 -13.97 25.02
N SER A 28 -18.36 -15.30 24.96
CA SER A 28 -17.32 -16.12 24.32
C SER A 28 -17.20 -15.84 22.82
N PHE A 29 -18.33 -15.73 22.11
CA PHE A 29 -18.33 -15.39 20.69
C PHE A 29 -17.85 -13.97 20.43
N ALA A 30 -18.18 -13.00 21.29
CA ALA A 30 -17.66 -11.64 21.21
C ALA A 30 -16.12 -11.62 21.32
N SER A 31 -15.56 -12.38 22.25
CA SER A 31 -14.10 -12.51 22.44
C SER A 31 -13.40 -13.14 21.23
N ASP A 32 -13.94 -14.24 20.70
CA ASP A 32 -13.38 -14.92 19.53
C ASP A 32 -13.44 -14.04 18.28
N LEU A 33 -14.56 -13.32 18.14
CA LEU A 33 -14.77 -12.34 17.08
C LEU A 33 -13.72 -11.23 17.13
N ASN A 34 -13.49 -10.61 18.29
CA ASN A 34 -12.51 -9.53 18.43
C ASN A 34 -11.08 -10.01 18.09
N THR A 35 -10.71 -11.20 18.57
CA THR A 35 -9.40 -11.81 18.30
C THR A 35 -9.17 -12.04 16.80
N THR A 36 -10.18 -12.58 16.11
CA THR A 36 -10.10 -12.86 14.67
C THR A 36 -10.13 -11.57 13.85
N PHE A 37 -10.86 -10.57 14.32
CA PHE A 37 -10.98 -9.30 13.66
C PHE A 37 -9.70 -8.46 13.71
N ALA A 38 -8.99 -8.43 14.84
CA ALA A 38 -7.71 -7.71 14.90
C ALA A 38 -6.76 -8.13 13.75
N ARG A 39 -6.68 -9.44 13.46
CA ARG A 39 -5.89 -9.96 12.33
C ARG A 39 -6.46 -9.52 10.97
N SER A 40 -7.78 -9.62 10.83
CA SER A 40 -8.48 -9.23 9.60
C SER A 40 -8.33 -7.74 9.30
N LEU A 41 -8.36 -6.91 10.34
CA LEU A 41 -8.16 -5.46 10.28
C LEU A 41 -6.74 -5.11 9.84
N VAL A 42 -5.72 -5.77 10.41
CA VAL A 42 -4.32 -5.62 9.96
C VAL A 42 -4.18 -5.94 8.46
N LEU A 43 -4.78 -7.04 8.00
CA LEU A 43 -4.75 -7.41 6.58
C LEU A 43 -5.47 -6.39 5.69
N ALA A 44 -6.63 -5.91 6.12
CA ALA A 44 -7.38 -4.89 5.39
C ALA A 44 -6.59 -3.59 5.26
N ILE A 45 -6.01 -3.10 6.36
CA ILE A 45 -5.17 -1.88 6.38
C ILE A 45 -3.94 -2.06 5.50
N ALA A 46 -3.25 -3.20 5.61
CA ALA A 46 -2.05 -3.46 4.81
C ALA A 46 -2.36 -3.53 3.32
N SER A 47 -3.49 -4.15 2.94
CA SER A 47 -3.97 -4.19 1.55
C SER A 47 -4.25 -2.79 1.01
N PHE A 48 -4.91 -1.93 1.80
CA PHE A 48 -5.15 -0.53 1.45
C PHE A 48 -3.83 0.22 1.17
N PHE A 49 -2.86 0.15 2.08
CA PHE A 49 -1.59 0.85 1.87
C PHE A 49 -0.78 0.25 0.73
N GLU A 50 -0.77 -1.07 0.57
CA GLU A 50 -0.11 -1.73 -0.55
C GLU A 50 -0.67 -1.21 -1.88
N HIS A 51 -1.98 -1.08 -2.01
CA HIS A 51 -2.61 -0.48 -3.17
C HIS A 51 -2.22 0.99 -3.38
N GLU A 52 -2.44 1.85 -2.37
CA GLU A 52 -2.23 3.29 -2.50
C GLU A 52 -0.76 3.66 -2.76
N VAL A 53 0.18 3.03 -2.04
CA VAL A 53 1.62 3.29 -2.22
C VAL A 53 2.07 2.79 -3.60
N THR A 54 1.56 1.65 -4.05
CA THR A 54 1.84 1.14 -5.41
C THR A 54 1.35 2.13 -6.46
N GLU A 55 0.16 2.72 -6.30
CA GLU A 55 -0.32 3.72 -7.25
C GLU A 55 0.48 5.02 -7.23
N ILE A 56 0.93 5.47 -6.06
CA ILE A 56 1.82 6.63 -5.96
C ILE A 56 3.10 6.38 -6.77
N VAL A 57 3.73 5.21 -6.60
CA VAL A 57 4.96 4.86 -7.33
C VAL A 57 4.70 4.74 -8.84
N ARG A 58 3.53 4.21 -9.24
CA ARG A 58 3.13 4.10 -10.65
C ARG A 58 2.98 5.44 -11.35
N GLN A 59 2.71 6.53 -10.62
CA GLN A 59 2.60 7.88 -11.18
C GLN A 59 3.97 8.54 -11.44
N VAL A 60 5.04 8.08 -10.78
CA VAL A 60 6.38 8.68 -10.88
C VAL A 60 6.91 8.75 -12.32
N PRO A 61 6.81 7.69 -13.16
CA PRO A 61 7.28 7.76 -14.55
C PRO A 61 6.55 8.83 -15.38
N ALA A 62 5.28 9.12 -15.11
CA ALA A 62 4.54 10.15 -15.83
C ALA A 62 5.17 11.54 -15.64
N VAL A 63 5.71 11.81 -14.45
CA VAL A 63 6.38 13.08 -14.10
C VAL A 63 7.80 13.13 -14.65
N TYR A 64 8.57 12.04 -14.52
CA TYR A 64 10.02 12.08 -14.74
C TYR A 64 10.51 11.45 -16.05
N ALA A 65 9.72 10.57 -16.69
CA ALA A 65 10.12 9.89 -17.93
C ALA A 65 9.87 10.70 -19.21
N LYS A 66 9.37 11.95 -19.10
CA LYS A 66 9.15 12.87 -20.22
C LYS A 66 8.40 12.23 -21.40
N GLY A 67 7.37 11.43 -21.11
CA GLY A 67 6.55 10.79 -22.12
C GLY A 67 7.17 9.57 -22.81
N GLN A 68 8.28 9.01 -22.32
CA GLN A 68 8.88 7.79 -22.89
C GLN A 68 8.20 6.52 -22.33
N PRO A 69 7.36 5.81 -23.12
CA PRO A 69 6.59 4.68 -22.60
C PRO A 69 7.47 3.47 -22.22
N MET A 70 8.63 3.32 -22.87
CA MET A 70 9.60 2.27 -22.57
C MET A 70 10.10 2.35 -21.11
N ILE A 71 10.37 3.55 -20.60
CA ILE A 71 10.84 3.74 -19.23
C ILE A 71 9.72 3.40 -18.24
N ALA A 72 8.48 3.84 -18.51
CA ALA A 72 7.33 3.52 -17.68
C ALA A 72 7.08 2.00 -17.61
N ALA A 73 7.13 1.30 -18.75
CA ALA A 73 6.98 -0.16 -18.81
C ALA A 73 8.11 -0.90 -18.07
N MET A 74 9.35 -0.41 -18.18
CA MET A 74 10.49 -0.98 -17.45
C MET A 74 10.31 -0.83 -15.93
N ILE A 75 9.83 0.33 -15.46
CA ILE A 75 9.57 0.58 -14.04
C ILE A 75 8.42 -0.31 -13.55
N GLU A 76 7.32 -0.39 -14.29
CA GLU A 76 6.19 -1.28 -13.93
C GLU A 76 6.65 -2.72 -13.74
N LYS A 77 7.45 -3.25 -14.68
CA LYS A 77 7.91 -4.65 -14.66
C LYS A 77 8.94 -4.94 -13.57
N ASN A 78 9.89 -4.03 -13.35
CA ASN A 78 11.06 -4.30 -12.50
C ASN A 78 10.95 -3.74 -11.08
N VAL A 79 10.22 -2.64 -10.90
CA VAL A 79 10.14 -1.91 -9.63
C VAL A 79 8.80 -2.12 -8.93
N ILE A 80 7.70 -2.25 -9.69
CA ILE A 80 6.33 -2.26 -9.14
C ILE A 80 5.80 -3.69 -9.01
N ALA A 81 5.76 -4.44 -10.11
CA ALA A 81 5.12 -5.75 -10.16
C ALA A 81 5.65 -6.72 -9.10
N ARG A 82 4.81 -7.03 -8.10
CA ARG A 82 5.09 -7.95 -6.98
C ARG A 82 6.29 -7.54 -6.12
N LYS A 83 6.64 -6.26 -6.07
CA LYS A 83 7.82 -5.77 -5.31
C LYS A 83 7.51 -5.02 -4.03
N TYR A 84 6.24 -4.68 -3.75
CA TYR A 84 5.85 -3.92 -2.56
C TYR A 84 6.46 -4.45 -1.25
N HIS A 85 6.42 -5.77 -1.04
CA HIS A 85 6.97 -6.41 0.17
C HIS A 85 8.48 -6.19 0.37
N THR A 86 9.23 -5.84 -0.69
CA THR A 86 10.67 -5.54 -0.64
C THR A 86 11.01 -4.06 -0.48
N TRP A 87 10.01 -3.18 -0.62
CA TRP A 87 10.24 -1.74 -0.59
C TRP A 87 10.59 -1.23 0.80
N PHE A 88 10.10 -1.87 1.85
CA PHE A 88 10.37 -1.45 3.22
C PHE A 88 11.05 -2.58 3.97
N ASP A 89 11.92 -2.22 4.91
CA ASP A 89 12.42 -3.16 5.89
C ASP A 89 11.41 -3.20 7.04
N TRP A 90 10.47 -4.13 6.95
CA TRP A 90 9.37 -4.25 7.90
C TRP A 90 9.85 -4.67 9.28
N ASP A 91 10.91 -5.48 9.37
CA ASP A 91 11.44 -5.97 10.64
C ASP A 91 12.19 -4.87 11.38
N ALA A 92 13.04 -4.11 10.68
CA ALA A 92 13.73 -2.96 11.25
C ALA A 92 12.86 -1.69 11.30
N ARG A 93 11.60 -1.76 10.84
CA ARG A 93 10.67 -0.62 10.73
C ARG A 93 11.33 0.57 10.05
N SER A 94 11.85 0.34 8.85
CA SER A 94 12.66 1.31 8.11
C SER A 94 12.17 1.50 6.68
N ALA A 95 11.94 2.76 6.32
CA ALA A 95 11.70 3.18 4.94
C ALA A 95 12.99 3.36 4.11
N GLY A 96 14.15 3.08 4.69
CA GLY A 96 15.45 3.26 4.03
C GLY A 96 15.58 2.60 2.66
N PRO A 97 15.11 1.34 2.45
CA PRO A 97 15.13 0.70 1.15
C PRO A 97 14.23 1.42 0.13
N PHE A 98 13.02 1.80 0.52
CA PHE A 98 12.05 2.51 -0.32
C PHE A 98 12.64 3.83 -0.81
N LEU A 99 13.23 4.60 0.10
CA LEU A 99 13.88 5.86 -0.25
C LEU A 99 15.07 5.66 -1.19
N ALA A 100 15.81 4.55 -1.04
CA ALA A 100 16.93 4.25 -1.93
C ALA A 100 16.50 3.91 -3.36
N LEU A 101 15.26 3.46 -3.59
CA LEU A 101 14.74 3.19 -4.94
C LEU A 101 14.78 4.41 -5.85
N PHE A 102 14.67 5.61 -5.28
CA PHE A 102 14.63 6.88 -6.02
C PHE A 102 15.97 7.65 -5.98
N GLY A 103 17.04 6.99 -5.53
CA GLY A 103 18.39 7.57 -5.51
C GLY A 103 18.81 8.21 -4.18
N SER A 104 20.11 8.47 -4.07
CA SER A 104 20.75 9.00 -2.87
C SER A 104 20.26 10.38 -2.46
N GLU A 105 20.05 11.25 -3.44
CA GLU A 105 19.66 12.65 -3.26
C GLU A 105 18.26 12.73 -2.66
N TYR A 106 17.31 11.99 -3.23
CA TYR A 106 15.96 11.87 -2.70
C TYR A 106 15.96 11.30 -1.27
N LYS A 107 16.71 10.21 -1.06
CA LYS A 107 16.83 9.59 0.26
C LYS A 107 17.35 10.55 1.31
N SER A 108 18.43 11.28 1.02
CA SER A 108 19.00 12.26 1.94
C SER A 108 18.04 13.41 2.23
N ALA A 109 17.35 13.93 1.20
CA ALA A 109 16.37 14.99 1.37
C ALA A 109 15.19 14.59 2.26
N VAL A 110 14.61 13.41 2.01
CA VAL A 110 13.52 12.88 2.83
C VAL A 110 13.98 12.57 4.25
N GLN A 111 15.14 11.95 4.44
CA GLN A 111 15.68 11.69 5.78
C GLN A 111 15.91 12.98 6.57
N ALA A 112 16.36 14.06 5.92
CA ALA A 112 16.51 15.36 6.57
C ALA A 112 15.16 15.97 6.99
N ARG A 113 14.08 15.76 6.21
CA ARG A 113 12.71 16.15 6.61
C ARG A 113 12.25 15.38 7.84
N LEU A 114 12.36 14.04 7.81
CA LEU A 114 11.91 13.18 8.90
C LEU A 114 12.69 13.37 10.20
N LYS A 115 13.98 13.72 10.12
CA LYS A 115 14.81 14.06 11.29
C LYS A 115 14.30 15.26 12.08
N LYS A 116 13.53 16.15 11.47
CA LYS A 116 12.91 17.29 12.17
C LYS A 116 11.74 16.85 13.06
N GLY A 117 11.28 15.60 12.94
CA GLY A 117 10.12 15.09 13.65
C GLY A 117 8.81 15.67 13.09
N GLY A 118 7.78 15.71 13.94
CA GLY A 118 6.47 16.22 13.57
C GLY A 118 5.56 15.20 12.89
N SER A 119 4.53 15.68 12.22
CA SER A 119 3.45 14.84 11.67
C SER A 119 3.93 13.85 10.61
N GLU A 120 4.90 14.22 9.75
CA GLU A 120 5.46 13.33 8.73
C GLU A 120 6.19 12.14 9.35
N TYR A 121 6.95 12.38 10.41
CA TYR A 121 7.65 11.33 11.16
C TYR A 121 6.66 10.40 11.86
N THR A 122 5.64 10.96 12.52
CA THR A 122 4.58 10.17 13.15
C THR A 122 3.87 9.28 12.14
N ALA A 123 3.50 9.82 10.98
CA ALA A 123 2.79 9.07 9.95
C ALA A 123 3.63 7.92 9.36
N ILE A 124 4.91 8.17 9.07
CA ILE A 124 5.81 7.10 8.61
C ILE A 124 6.01 6.03 9.69
N SER A 125 6.16 6.44 10.95
CA SER A 125 6.37 5.50 12.05
C SER A 125 5.14 4.61 12.25
N ALA A 126 3.94 5.19 12.21
CA ALA A 126 2.67 4.45 12.28
C ALA A 126 2.49 3.48 11.09
N PHE A 127 2.82 3.93 9.88
CA PHE A 127 2.79 3.11 8.68
C PHE A 127 3.75 1.91 8.77
N LEU A 128 5.00 2.14 9.21
CA LEU A 128 6.00 1.08 9.36
C LEU A 128 5.63 0.09 10.48
N GLU A 129 4.96 0.57 11.54
CA GLU A 129 4.43 -0.31 12.58
C GLU A 129 3.33 -1.25 12.04
N LEU A 130 2.36 -0.72 11.28
CA LEU A 130 1.33 -1.53 10.65
C LEU A 130 1.92 -2.56 9.68
N GLY A 131 2.91 -2.14 8.89
CA GLY A 131 3.67 -3.01 8.02
C GLY A 131 4.41 -4.12 8.78
N ASN A 132 5.04 -3.79 9.91
CA ASN A 132 5.69 -4.77 10.79
C ASN A 132 4.70 -5.78 11.37
N ILE A 133 3.55 -5.32 11.88
CA ILE A 133 2.50 -6.19 12.41
C ILE A 133 1.99 -7.13 11.31
N ARG A 134 1.75 -6.62 10.09
CA ARG A 134 1.38 -7.45 8.95
C ARG A 134 2.49 -8.43 8.57
N ASN A 135 3.75 -8.02 8.57
CA ASN A 135 4.89 -8.89 8.26
C ASN A 135 4.94 -10.08 9.24
N ARG A 136 4.83 -9.79 10.54
CA ARG A 136 4.73 -10.83 11.57
C ARG A 136 3.52 -11.74 11.35
N LEU A 137 2.34 -11.17 11.07
CA LEU A 137 1.12 -11.93 10.86
C LEU A 137 1.21 -12.92 9.68
N VAL A 138 1.85 -12.53 8.57
CA VAL A 138 1.95 -13.40 7.37
C VAL A 138 3.09 -14.41 7.45
N HIS A 139 4.13 -14.15 8.25
CA HIS A 139 5.25 -15.06 8.45
C HIS A 139 5.08 -16.01 9.63
N GLN A 140 4.23 -15.67 10.59
CA GLN A 140 3.88 -16.54 11.71
C GLN A 140 2.63 -17.36 11.41
N ASN A 141 2.32 -18.32 12.28
CA ASN A 141 1.11 -19.12 12.12
C ASN A 141 -0.13 -18.24 12.38
N TYR A 142 -0.88 -17.92 11.33
CA TYR A 142 -2.03 -17.01 11.34
C TYR A 142 -3.02 -17.29 12.48
N VAL A 143 -3.33 -18.56 12.76
CA VAL A 143 -4.29 -18.95 13.80
C VAL A 143 -3.72 -18.73 15.20
N GLN A 144 -2.42 -18.96 15.37
CA GLN A 144 -1.73 -18.84 16.66
C GLN A 144 -1.21 -17.42 16.92
N PHE A 145 -1.07 -16.59 15.88
CA PHE A 145 -0.58 -15.23 16.02
C PHE A 145 -1.55 -14.43 16.89
N GLN A 146 -1.02 -13.86 17.97
CA GLN A 146 -1.74 -12.91 18.78
C GLN A 146 -1.31 -11.51 18.38
N VAL A 147 -2.28 -10.72 17.93
CA VAL A 147 -2.04 -9.30 17.70
C VAL A 147 -1.98 -8.64 19.07
N GLU A 148 -0.82 -8.08 19.42
CA GLU A 148 -0.55 -7.42 20.71
C GLU A 148 -1.21 -6.03 20.84
N ARG A 149 -2.19 -5.72 19.97
CA ARG A 149 -2.90 -4.45 19.87
C ARG A 149 -4.39 -4.71 19.83
N THR A 150 -5.16 -3.85 20.47
CA THR A 150 -6.62 -3.90 20.34
C THR A 150 -7.07 -3.40 18.98
N SER A 151 -8.31 -3.70 18.59
CA SER A 151 -8.87 -3.26 17.31
C SER A 151 -8.95 -1.72 17.21
N GLU A 152 -9.20 -1.06 18.35
CA GLU A 152 -9.23 0.38 18.52
C GLU A 152 -7.84 0.99 18.31
N GLU A 153 -6.81 0.39 18.92
CA GLU A 153 -5.42 0.83 18.76
C GLU A 153 -4.94 0.67 17.30
N LEU A 154 -5.32 -0.42 16.63
CA LEU A 154 -5.02 -0.65 15.22
C LEU A 154 -5.70 0.39 14.32
N HIS A 155 -6.96 0.73 14.61
CA HIS A 155 -7.70 1.74 13.87
C HIS A 155 -7.12 3.13 14.08
N ALA A 156 -6.74 3.50 15.31
CA ALA A 156 -6.03 4.74 15.60
C ALA A 156 -4.68 4.79 14.87
N LEU A 157 -3.90 3.71 14.91
CA LEU A 157 -2.63 3.61 14.20
C LEU A 157 -2.79 3.75 12.68
N PHE A 158 -3.87 3.21 12.12
CA PHE A 158 -4.24 3.42 10.72
C PHE A 158 -4.50 4.89 10.42
N ARG A 159 -5.28 5.59 11.25
CA ARG A 159 -5.54 7.02 11.10
C ARG A 159 -4.26 7.85 11.17
N ASP A 160 -3.36 7.53 12.10
CA ASP A 160 -2.06 8.19 12.22
C ASP A 160 -1.17 7.93 11.01
N ALA A 161 -1.29 6.78 10.36
CA ALA A 161 -0.53 6.42 9.17
C ALA A 161 -1.06 7.07 7.88
N LEU A 162 -2.36 7.41 7.77
CA LEU A 162 -2.97 7.97 6.54
C LEU A 162 -2.21 9.15 5.92
N PRO A 163 -1.68 10.14 6.68
CA PRO A 163 -0.93 11.25 6.13
C PRO A 163 0.34 10.85 5.38
N VAL A 164 0.84 9.61 5.55
CA VAL A 164 2.01 9.10 4.82
C VAL A 164 1.78 9.12 3.30
N LEU A 165 0.54 8.89 2.85
CA LEU A 165 0.21 8.87 1.43
C LEU A 165 0.37 10.25 0.81
N LYS A 166 -0.12 11.28 1.49
CA LYS A 166 0.08 12.67 1.07
C LYS A 166 1.56 13.03 1.09
N PHE A 167 2.26 12.69 2.17
CA PHE A 167 3.70 12.91 2.28
C PHE A 167 4.49 12.28 1.12
N MET A 168 4.20 11.03 0.77
CA MET A 168 4.85 10.32 -0.35
C MET A 168 4.55 10.98 -1.69
N ARG A 169 3.30 11.43 -1.92
CA ARG A 169 2.92 12.14 -3.16
C ARG A 169 3.71 13.45 -3.31
N GLU A 170 3.77 14.22 -2.24
CA GLU A 170 4.52 15.49 -2.19
C GLU A 170 6.02 15.26 -2.36
N SER A 171 6.60 14.28 -1.65
CA SER A 171 8.04 14.01 -1.72
C SER A 171 8.47 13.51 -3.10
N LEU A 172 7.63 12.71 -3.76
CA LEU A 172 7.85 12.20 -5.12
C LEU A 172 7.38 13.15 -6.22
N GLY A 173 6.83 14.32 -5.88
CA GLY A 173 6.38 15.31 -6.86
C GLY A 173 5.17 14.90 -7.70
N VAL A 174 4.44 13.83 -7.32
CA VAL A 174 3.29 13.31 -8.08
C VAL A 174 1.96 13.97 -7.70
N ASP A 175 1.94 14.82 -6.66
CA ASP A 175 0.74 15.58 -6.22
C ASP A 175 0.29 16.64 -7.25
N THR A 176 1.09 16.88 -8.29
CA THR A 176 0.85 17.88 -9.35
C THR A 176 0.55 17.27 -10.73
N ALA A 177 0.49 15.93 -10.83
CA ALA A 177 0.11 15.29 -12.08
C ALA A 177 -1.40 15.52 -12.30
N VAL A 178 -1.71 16.55 -13.11
CA VAL A 178 -3.00 16.72 -13.79
C VAL A 178 -3.47 15.33 -14.25
N PRO A 179 -4.71 14.90 -13.95
CA PRO A 179 -5.22 13.65 -14.50
C PRO A 179 -5.00 13.67 -16.00
N PRO A 180 -4.60 12.55 -16.65
CA PRO A 180 -4.53 12.54 -18.10
C PRO A 180 -5.93 12.90 -18.62
N GLU A 181 -6.07 14.13 -19.12
CA GLU A 181 -7.21 14.49 -19.96
C GLU A 181 -7.14 13.59 -21.19
N ASP A 182 -8.30 13.06 -21.51
CA ASP A 182 -8.64 12.27 -22.68
C ASP A 182 -8.00 10.88 -22.78
N SER A 183 -8.87 9.90 -22.51
CA SER A 183 -9.00 8.72 -23.34
C SER A 183 -9.05 9.13 -24.82
N ALA A 184 -7.87 9.29 -25.42
CA ALA A 184 -7.73 9.23 -26.85
C ALA A 184 -8.07 7.79 -27.26
N ASP A 185 -9.25 7.67 -27.85
CA ASP A 185 -9.74 6.55 -28.62
C ASP A 185 -8.63 6.02 -29.54
N ILE A 186 -7.97 4.93 -29.14
CA ILE A 186 -7.13 4.15 -30.06
C ILE A 186 -8.01 3.03 -30.57
N SER A 187 -8.65 3.35 -31.69
CA SER A 187 -9.34 2.44 -32.59
C SER A 187 -8.53 1.15 -32.79
N ALA A 188 -9.25 0.03 -32.75
CA ALA A 188 -8.76 -1.28 -33.10
C ALA A 188 -8.28 -1.32 -34.57
N ASP A 189 -6.96 -1.29 -34.79
CA ASP A 189 -6.34 -1.87 -35.98
C ASP A 189 -4.80 -1.90 -35.84
N SER A 190 -4.27 -2.93 -35.16
CA SER A 190 -2.87 -3.37 -35.35
C SER A 190 -2.59 -4.79 -34.83
N LYS A 191 -3.61 -5.61 -34.62
CA LYS A 191 -3.44 -6.99 -34.13
C LYS A 191 -3.00 -8.01 -35.21
N SER A 192 -2.57 -7.59 -36.40
CA SER A 192 -2.15 -8.55 -37.45
C SER A 192 -0.65 -8.84 -37.54
N ASP A 193 0.25 -7.99 -37.03
CA ASP A 193 1.66 -8.05 -37.52
C ASP A 193 2.73 -8.48 -36.49
N LEU A 194 2.35 -8.81 -35.25
CA LEU A 194 3.32 -9.27 -34.22
C LEU A 194 3.34 -10.79 -34.00
N ALA A 195 2.37 -11.54 -34.52
CA ALA A 195 2.33 -13.00 -34.40
C ALA A 195 3.33 -13.70 -35.36
N THR A 196 3.65 -13.07 -36.48
CA THR A 196 4.52 -13.64 -37.53
C THR A 196 6.02 -13.56 -37.21
N LEU A 197 6.42 -12.73 -36.24
CA LEU A 197 7.84 -12.55 -35.90
C LEU A 197 8.37 -13.48 -34.80
N PHE A 198 7.50 -14.18 -34.05
CA PHE A 198 7.90 -15.02 -32.90
C PHE A 198 7.43 -16.47 -32.95
N TYR A 199 6.48 -16.80 -33.82
CA TYR A 199 6.01 -18.17 -34.01
C TYR A 199 6.11 -18.53 -35.49
N GLY A 200 7.30 -18.99 -35.89
CA GLY A 200 7.55 -19.48 -37.24
C GLY A 200 6.56 -20.58 -37.63
N ASN A 201 6.19 -20.55 -38.91
CA ASN A 201 5.37 -21.56 -39.59
C ASN A 201 5.84 -22.97 -39.22
N GLY A 202 4.99 -23.69 -38.48
CA GLY A 202 5.03 -25.14 -38.38
C GLY A 202 3.73 -25.69 -38.92
N ALA A 203 3.69 -25.93 -40.24
CA ALA A 203 2.75 -26.86 -40.87
C ALA A 203 3.29 -27.22 -42.27
N ASP A 204 3.51 -28.53 -42.41
CA ASP A 204 3.80 -29.36 -43.60
C ASP A 204 5.27 -29.56 -44.02
#